data_AF-A0A7L2X7I5-F1
#
_entry.id   AF-A0A7L2X7I5-F1
#
_cell.length_a   1.000
_cell.length_b   1.000
_cell.length_c   1.000
_cell.angle_alpha   90.00
_cell.angle_beta   90.00
_cell.angle_gamma   90.00
#
_symmetry.space_group_name_H-M   'P 1'
#
loop_
_entity.id
_entity.type
_entity.pdbx_description
1 polymer ?
#
loop_
_entity_poly.entity_id
_entity_poly.type
_entity_poly.pdbx_seq_one_letter_code
_entity_poly.pdbx_strand_id
1 'polypeptide(L)'
;LSQLFEASSCTYTYLLADLGTKDAIIIDPVLETVPRDLRLLRELGLTLRYAANTHCHADHVTGTGALRRSLGCLSAISWASGASADIHLREGDQLRFGAF
;
A
#
# COMPACT_ATOMS: atom_id res chain seq x y z
N LEU A 1 4.02 -0.51 12.91
CA LEU A 1 4.42 0.45 11.87
C LEU A 1 5.84 0.10 11.45
N SER A 2 6.07 -0.05 10.14
CA SER A 2 7.40 -0.18 9.56
C SER A 2 7.55 0.85 8.44
N GLN A 3 8.64 1.63 8.46
CA GLN A 3 9.04 2.50 7.36
C GLN A 3 10.10 1.78 6.54
N LEU A 4 9.93 1.78 5.22
CA LEU A 4 10.83 1.15 4.27
C LEU A 4 11.30 2.21 3.28
N PHE A 5 12.55 2.11 2.84
CA PHE A 5 13.14 3.07 1.91
C PHE A 5 13.48 2.39 0.59
N GLU A 6 13.11 3.03 -0.52
CA GLU A 6 13.56 2.68 -1.87
C GLU A 6 14.57 3.74 -2.33
N ALA A 7 15.79 3.31 -2.63
CA ALA A 7 16.93 4.21 -2.77
C ALA A 7 17.03 4.93 -4.13
N SER A 8 16.42 4.38 -5.19
CA SER A 8 16.49 4.96 -6.53
C SER A 8 15.60 6.18 -6.68
N SER A 9 14.39 6.14 -6.12
CA SER A 9 13.42 7.25 -6.10
C SER A 9 13.45 8.06 -4.80
N CYS A 10 14.19 7.59 -3.80
CA CYS A 10 14.16 8.12 -2.44
C CYS A 10 12.76 8.07 -1.79
N THR A 11 11.93 7.11 -2.20
CA THR A 11 10.56 6.96 -1.71
C THR A 11 10.54 6.24 -0.36
N TYR A 12 9.75 6.78 0.57
CA TYR A 12 9.36 6.06 1.77
C TYR A 12 8.05 5.31 1.55
N THR A 13 8.07 4.00 1.78
CA THR A 13 6.89 3.14 1.84
C THR A 13 6.57 2.85 3.31
N TYR A 14 5.29 2.89 3.68
CA TYR A 14 4.86 2.64 5.06
C TYR A 14 3.96 1.40 5.13
N LEU A 15 4.30 0.47 6.02
CA LEU A 15 3.46 -0.69 6.35
C LEU A 15 2.85 -0.51 7.74
N LEU A 16 1.52 -0.44 7.79
CA LEU A 16 0.74 -0.38 9.02
C LEU A 16 -0.05 -1.68 9.15
N ALA A 17 -0.15 -2.18 10.38
CA ALA A 17 -0.85 -3.42 10.65
C ALA A 17 -1.47 -3.41 12.04
N ASP A 18 -2.65 -4.00 12.13
CA ASP A 18 -3.22 -4.43 13.39
C ASP A 18 -2.63 -5.80 13.76
N LEU A 19 -1.91 -5.87 14.88
CA LEU A 19 -1.25 -7.10 15.30
C LEU A 19 -2.21 -8.16 15.84
N GLY A 20 -3.43 -7.78 16.23
CA GLY A 20 -4.46 -8.68 16.72
C GLY A 20 -5.14 -9.43 15.57
N THR A 21 -5.63 -8.69 14.58
CA THR A 21 -6.31 -9.27 13.40
C THR A 21 -5.34 -9.69 12.29
N LYS A 22 -4.11 -9.19 12.30
CA LYS A 22 -3.10 -9.31 11.23
C LYS A 22 -3.46 -8.59 9.93
N ASP A 23 -4.52 -7.76 9.93
CA ASP A 23 -4.85 -6.93 8.78
C ASP A 23 -3.85 -5.78 8.63
N ALA A 24 -3.47 -5.48 7.39
CA ALA A 24 -2.47 -4.47 7.08
C ALA A 24 -2.87 -3.57 5.89
N ILE A 25 -2.26 -2.38 5.86
CA ILE A 25 -2.25 -1.46 4.73
C ILE A 25 -0.81 -1.06 4.41
N ILE A 26 -0.50 -0.93 3.13
CA ILE A 26 0.77 -0.38 2.64
C ILE A 26 0.52 0.93 1.89
N ILE A 27 1.33 1.95 2.16
CA ILE A 27 1.21 3.29 1.60
C ILE A 27 2.46 3.59 0.77
N ASP A 28 2.24 4.09 -0.45
CA ASP A 28 3.27 4.41 -1.45
C ASP A 28 4.25 3.25 -1.71
N PRO A 29 3.76 2.03 -2.04
CA PRO A 29 4.65 0.95 -2.44
C PRO A 29 5.29 1.25 -3.80
N VAL A 30 6.57 0.92 -3.95
CA VAL A 30 7.32 1.05 -5.21
C VAL A 30 7.40 -0.30 -5.92
N LEU A 31 7.21 -0.34 -7.25
CA LEU A 31 7.14 -1.57 -8.05
C LEU A 31 8.37 -2.46 -7.88
N GLU A 32 9.55 -1.87 -7.93
CA GLU A 32 10.85 -2.53 -7.82
C GLU A 32 11.05 -3.21 -6.46
N THR A 33 10.39 -2.71 -5.41
CA THR A 33 10.49 -3.25 -4.05
C THR A 33 9.35 -4.19 -3.66
N VAL A 34 8.40 -4.47 -4.54
CA VAL A 34 7.32 -5.44 -4.27
C VAL A 34 7.83 -6.79 -3.75
N PRO A 35 8.94 -7.37 -4.24
CA PRO A 35 9.50 -8.60 -3.67
C PRO A 35 9.93 -8.46 -2.20
N ARG A 36 10.45 -7.29 -1.79
CA ARG A 36 10.78 -6.97 -0.38
C ARG A 36 9.49 -6.91 0.44
N ASP A 37 8.48 -6.22 -0.08
CA ASP A 37 7.23 -5.97 0.64
C ASP A 37 6.43 -7.26 0.86
N LEU A 38 6.35 -8.12 -0.18
CA LEU A 38 5.73 -9.45 -0.10
C LEU A 38 6.43 -10.36 0.93
N ARG A 39 7.77 -10.31 0.98
CA ARG A 39 8.55 -11.07 1.95
C ARG A 39 8.23 -10.64 3.37
N LEU A 40 8.21 -9.33 3.62
CA LEU A 40 7.93 -8.78 4.93
C LEU A 40 6.51 -9.13 5.40
N LEU A 41 5.50 -8.98 4.52
CA LEU A 41 4.12 -9.37 4.82
C LEU A 41 4.02 -10.85 5.21
N ARG A 42 4.71 -11.73 4.47
CA ARG A 42 4.74 -13.17 4.76
C ARG A 42 5.42 -13.48 6.08
N GLU A 43 6.59 -12.89 6.35
CA GLU A 43 7.35 -13.12 7.58
C GLU A 43 6.61 -12.64 8.83
N LEU A 44 5.84 -11.57 8.71
CA LEU A 44 5.00 -11.04 9.79
C LEU A 44 3.61 -11.71 9.87
N GLY A 45 3.26 -12.59 8.92
CA GLY A 45 1.96 -13.26 8.86
C GLY A 45 0.80 -12.29 8.67
N LEU A 46 0.99 -11.23 7.88
CA LEU A 46 0.02 -10.16 7.66
C LEU A 46 -0.85 -10.39 6.43
N THR A 47 -2.12 -10.01 6.52
CA THR A 47 -3.06 -9.96 5.39
C THR A 47 -3.16 -8.53 4.89
N LEU A 48 -2.65 -8.26 3.69
CA LEU A 48 -2.73 -6.93 3.09
C LEU A 48 -4.16 -6.66 2.57
N ARG A 49 -4.87 -5.71 3.20
CA ARG A 49 -6.22 -5.30 2.80
C ARG A 49 -6.19 -4.24 1.71
N TYR A 50 -5.34 -3.24 1.88
CA TYR A 50 -5.22 -2.12 0.96
C TYR A 50 -3.77 -1.82 0.59
N ALA A 51 -3.57 -1.40 -0.65
CA ALA A 51 -2.35 -0.77 -1.11
C ALA A 51 -2.70 0.63 -1.63
N ALA A 52 -2.34 1.66 -0.88
CA ALA A 52 -2.74 3.04 -1.14
C ALA A 52 -1.60 3.86 -1.72
N ASN A 53 -1.93 4.84 -2.57
CA ASN A 53 -1.01 5.91 -2.91
C ASN A 53 -1.51 7.24 -2.34
N THR A 54 -0.59 8.08 -1.88
CA THR A 54 -0.88 9.46 -1.48
C THR A 54 -1.25 10.32 -2.68
N HIS A 55 -0.60 10.11 -3.83
CA HIS A 55 -0.84 10.81 -5.08
C HIS A 55 -0.40 9.99 -6.29
N CYS A 56 -0.57 10.55 -7.50
CA CYS A 56 0.02 9.98 -8.70
C CYS A 56 1.50 10.37 -8.76
N HIS A 57 2.39 9.43 -8.46
CA HIS A 57 3.83 9.65 -8.35
C HIS A 57 4.48 9.92 -9.71
N ALA A 58 5.48 10.81 -9.74
CA ALA A 58 6.20 11.18 -10.96
C ALA A 58 7.63 10.62 -11.01
N ASP A 59 8.13 10.16 -9.86
CA ASP A 59 9.49 9.72 -9.59
C ASP A 59 9.64 8.19 -9.58
N HIS A 60 8.53 7.44 -9.41
CA HIS A 60 8.52 5.99 -9.41
C HIS A 60 7.21 5.40 -9.94
N VAL A 61 7.25 4.12 -10.33
CA VAL A 61 6.04 3.36 -10.68
C VAL A 61 5.49 2.70 -9.41
N THR A 62 4.21 2.96 -9.12
CA THR A 62 3.54 2.35 -7.96
C THR A 62 3.53 0.82 -8.02
N GLY A 63 3.83 0.17 -6.89
CA GLY A 63 3.75 -1.27 -6.68
C GLY A 63 2.34 -1.78 -6.42
N THR A 64 1.35 -0.89 -6.25
CA THR A 64 -0.06 -1.25 -5.92
C THR A 64 -0.65 -2.27 -6.89
N GLY A 65 -0.43 -2.11 -8.20
CA GLY A 65 -0.95 -3.04 -9.20
C GLY A 65 -0.35 -4.45 -9.10
N ALA A 66 0.94 -4.56 -8.76
CA ALA A 66 1.60 -5.85 -8.57
C ALA A 66 1.14 -6.53 -7.28
N LEU A 67 1.06 -5.79 -6.17
CA LEU A 67 0.55 -6.29 -4.90
C LEU A 67 -0.90 -6.79 -5.01
N ARG A 68 -1.77 -6.03 -5.69
CA ARG A 68 -3.15 -6.44 -5.99
C ARG A 68 -3.21 -7.77 -6.74
N ARG A 69 -2.38 -7.96 -7.78
CA ARG A 69 -2.34 -9.23 -8.52
C ARG A 69 -1.83 -10.39 -7.68
N SER A 70 -0.87 -10.16 -6.78
CA SER A 70 -0.26 -11.20 -5.96
C SER A 70 -1.08 -11.59 -4.74
N LEU A 71 -1.78 -10.64 -4.11
CA LEU A 71 -2.43 -10.83 -2.81
C LEU A 71 -3.95 -10.60 -2.83
N GLY A 72 -4.50 -10.04 -3.91
CA GLY A 72 -5.92 -9.71 -3.99
C GLY A 72 -6.34 -8.52 -3.10
N CYS A 73 -5.40 -7.72 -2.60
CA CYS A 73 -5.70 -6.49 -1.88
C CYS A 73 -6.35 -5.43 -2.80
N LEU A 74 -7.06 -4.46 -2.23
CA LEU A 74 -7.66 -3.36 -2.98
C LEU A 74 -6.67 -2.21 -3.15
N SER A 75 -6.56 -1.63 -4.35
CA SER A 75 -5.80 -0.40 -4.55
C SER A 75 -6.63 0.83 -4.19
N ALA A 76 -6.02 1.82 -3.56
CA ALA A 76 -6.69 3.06 -3.18
C ALA A 76 -5.88 4.30 -3.57
N ILE A 77 -6.55 5.35 -4.02
CA ILE A 77 -5.95 6.65 -4.30
C ILE A 77 -7.01 7.75 -4.23
N SER A 78 -6.61 9.02 -4.10
CA SER A 78 -7.55 10.15 -4.17
C SER A 78 -8.34 10.17 -5.48
N TRP A 79 -9.65 10.44 -5.39
CA TRP A 79 -10.52 10.69 -6.55
C TRP A 79 -9.98 11.82 -7.42
N ALA A 80 -9.39 12.85 -6.82
CA ALA A 80 -8.85 14.01 -7.54
C ALA A 80 -7.56 13.69 -8.33
N SER A 81 -6.93 12.54 -8.11
CA SER A 81 -5.70 12.15 -8.82
C SER A 81 -5.91 11.84 -10.30
N GLY A 82 -7.14 11.51 -10.71
CA GLY A 82 -7.45 11.03 -12.07
C GLY A 82 -6.88 9.64 -12.41
N ALA A 83 -6.22 8.96 -11.46
CA ALA A 83 -5.65 7.63 -11.68
C ALA A 83 -6.69 6.52 -11.48
N SER A 84 -6.44 5.35 -12.09
CA SER A 84 -7.26 4.16 -11.88
C SER A 84 -6.91 3.45 -10.57
N ALA A 85 -7.91 3.10 -9.77
CA ALA A 85 -7.79 2.30 -8.55
C ALA A 85 -9.11 1.55 -8.27
N ASP A 86 -9.09 0.55 -7.39
CA ASP A 86 -10.32 -0.11 -6.92
C ASP A 86 -11.17 0.82 -6.04
N ILE A 87 -10.50 1.69 -5.25
CA ILE A 87 -11.13 2.66 -4.36
C ILE A 87 -10.62 4.08 -4.68
N HIS A 88 -11.55 5.01 -4.91
CA HIS A 88 -11.26 6.43 -5.04
C HIS A 88 -11.69 7.19 -3.79
N LEU A 89 -10.72 7.70 -3.04
CA LEU A 89 -10.93 8.39 -1.76
C LEU A 89 -11.25 9.88 -1.94
N ARG A 90 -12.13 10.39 -1.07
CA ARG A 90 -12.44 11.82 -0.90
C ARG A 90 -12.17 12.24 0.55
N GLU A 91 -12.20 13.54 0.80
CA GLU A 91 -12.10 14.09 2.16
C GLU A 91 -13.15 13.44 3.08
N GLY A 92 -12.72 12.97 4.24
CA GLY A 92 -13.57 12.29 5.22
C GLY A 92 -13.74 10.78 5.02
N ASP A 93 -13.32 10.21 3.89
CA ASP A 93 -13.38 8.75 3.68
C ASP A 93 -12.40 8.01 4.59
N GLN A 94 -12.72 6.75 4.91
CA GLN A 94 -11.93 5.92 5.80
C GLN A 94 -11.61 4.56 5.18
N LEU A 95 -10.34 4.16 5.25
CA LEU A 95 -9.91 2.80 4.96
C LEU A 95 -9.78 2.04 6.29
N ARG A 96 -10.77 1.20 6.60
CA ARG A 96 -10.81 0.43 7.85
C ARG A 96 -10.07 -0.89 7.71
N PHE A 97 -9.18 -1.20 8.65
CA PHE A 97 -8.43 -2.45 8.70
C PHE A 97 -8.21 -2.88 10.16
N GLY A 98 -8.51 -4.14 10.47
CA GLY A 98 -8.49 -4.61 11.85
C GLY A 98 -9.41 -3.81 12.76
N ALA A 99 -8.90 -3.36 13.90
CA ALA A 99 -9.63 -2.54 14.87
C ALA A 99 -9.62 -1.01 14.58
N PHE A 100 -9.13 -0.58 13.41
CA PHE A 100 -8.96 0.84 13.03
C PHE A 100 -9.88 1.23 11.87
#